data_AF-A0A183L3I3-F1
#
_entry.id   AF-A0A183L3I3-F1
#
_cell.length_a   1.000
_cell.length_b   1.000
_cell.length_c   1.000
_cell.angle_alpha   90.00
_cell.angle_beta   90.00
_cell.angle_gamma   90.00
#
_symmetry.space_group_name_H-M   'P 1'
#
loop_
_entity.id
_entity.type
_entity.pdbx_description
1 polymer ?
#
loop_
_entity_poly.entity_id
_entity_poly.type
_entity_poly.pdbx_seq_one_letter_code
_entity_poly.pdbx_strand_id
1 'polypeptide(L)' 'MRKRLLKRAETSNRVDDNEETIVKRFRTFNELTKPVIEHYKKENKVITVSL' A
#
# COMPACT_ATOMS: atom_id res chain seq x y z
N MET A 1 -6.21 5.28 -0.97
CA MET A 1 -5.91 4.14 -0.05
C MET A 1 -6.04 4.50 1.43
N ARG A 2 -5.40 5.57 1.94
CA ARG A 2 -5.47 6.01 3.36
C ARG A 2 -6.89 6.02 3.96
N LYS A 3 -7.86 6.68 3.30
CA LYS A 3 -9.27 6.70 3.72
C LYS A 3 -9.89 5.29 3.90
N ARG A 4 -9.51 4.32 3.05
CA ARG A 4 -10.00 2.93 3.15
C ARG A 4 -9.43 2.22 4.37
N LEU A 5 -8.15 2.46 4.71
CA LEU A 5 -7.49 1.86 5.87
C LEU A 5 -8.03 2.43 7.18
N LEU A 6 -8.26 3.74 7.25
CA LEU A 6 -8.91 4.36 8.41
C LEU A 6 -10.33 3.83 8.60
N LYS A 7 -11.12 3.71 7.52
CA LYS A 7 -12.47 3.14 7.61
C LYS A 7 -12.44 1.69 8.12
N ARG A 8 -11.44 0.91 7.71
CA ARG A 8 -11.25 -0.47 8.19
C ARG A 8 -10.91 -0.51 9.68
N ALA A 9 -10.09 0.42 10.19
CA ALA A 9 -9.78 0.52 11.60
C ALA A 9 -11.05 0.66 12.45
N GLU A 10 -11.98 1.52 12.01
CA GLU A 10 -13.28 1.76 12.65
C GLU A 10 -14.16 0.50 12.71
N THR A 11 -14.13 -0.34 11.67
CA THR A 11 -15.12 -1.42 11.50
C THR A 11 -14.60 -2.82 11.82
N SER A 12 -13.30 -3.01 12.08
CA SER A 12 -12.69 -4.36 12.17
C SER A 12 -11.86 -4.61 13.43
N ASN A 13 -11.93 -3.72 14.43
CA ASN A 13 -11.18 -3.83 15.69
C ASN A 13 -9.64 -3.90 15.49
N ARG A 14 -9.16 -3.36 14.36
CA ARG A 14 -7.76 -3.35 13.95
C ARG A 14 -7.04 -2.13 14.53
N VAL A 15 -6.56 -2.27 15.76
CA VAL A 15 -5.84 -1.19 16.48
C VAL A 15 -4.53 -0.75 15.82
N ASP A 16 -3.97 -1.59 14.94
CA ASP A 16 -2.78 -1.31 14.14
C ASP A 16 -3.07 -0.42 12.91
N ASP A 17 -4.32 -0.23 12.49
CA ASP A 17 -4.69 0.65 11.38
C ASP A 17 -4.83 2.13 11.85
N ASN A 18 -3.82 2.64 12.54
CA ASN A 18 -3.72 4.05 12.95
C ASN A 18 -2.88 4.89 11.97
N GLU A 19 -2.91 6.21 12.14
CA GLU A 19 -2.25 7.15 11.21
C GLU A 19 -0.74 6.88 11.07
N GLU A 20 -0.05 6.68 12.19
CA GLU A 20 1.39 6.42 12.21
C GLU A 20 1.75 5.14 11.44
N THR A 21 1.00 4.07 11.69
CA THR A 21 1.23 2.78 11.03
C THR A 21 0.91 2.86 9.53
N ILE A 22 -0.13 3.60 9.15
CA ILE A 22 -0.49 3.82 7.75
C ILE A 22 0.62 4.59 7.02
N VAL A 23 1.17 5.64 7.62
CA VAL A 23 2.31 6.40 7.05
C VAL A 23 3.52 5.50 6.88
N LYS A 24 3.88 4.72 7.91
CA LYS A 24 5.01 3.77 7.85
C LYS A 24 4.83 2.76 6.72
N ARG A 25 3.63 2.20 6.54
CA ARG A 25 3.31 1.26 5.46
C ARG A 25 3.48 1.87 4.07
N PHE A 26 3.05 3.12 3.85
CA PHE A 26 3.29 3.78 2.56
C PHE A 26 4.77 4.02 2.29
N ARG A 27 5.54 4.39 3.32
CA ARG A 27 7.00 4.53 3.20
C ARG A 27 7.64 3.20 2.81
N THR A 28 7.34 2.13 3.55
CA THR A 28 7.85 0.78 3.28
C THR A 28 7.46 0.29 1.88
N PHE A 29 6.24 0.54 1.42
CA PHE A 29 5.82 0.20 0.06
C PHE A 29 6.67 0.93 -0.99
N ASN A 30 6.89 2.23 -0.82
CA ASN A 30 7.71 3.02 -1.76
C ASN A 30 9.18 2.58 -1.76
N GLU A 31 9.73 2.25 -0.59
CA GLU A 31 11.14 1.86 -0.44
C GLU A 31 11.39 0.43 -0.95
N LEU A 32 10.50 -0.51 -0.64
CA LEU A 32 10.78 -1.95 -0.83
C LEU A 32 9.96 -2.57 -1.96
N THR A 33 8.68 -2.20 -2.11
CA THR A 33 7.78 -2.84 -3.09
C THR A 33 7.80 -2.14 -4.45
N LYS A 34 7.86 -0.81 -4.48
CA LYS A 34 7.91 -0.04 -5.74
C LYS A 34 9.09 -0.46 -6.65
N PRO A 35 10.31 -0.72 -6.15
CA PRO A 35 11.41 -1.21 -7.01
C PRO A 35 11.10 -2.54 -7.72
N VAL A 36 10.32 -3.43 -7.09
CA VAL A 36 9.90 -4.70 -7.70
C VAL A 36 8.96 -4.45 -8.87
N ILE A 37 8.03 -3.48 -8.74
CA ILE A 37 7.14 -3.07 -9.83
C ILE A 37 7.99 -2.50 -10.99
N GLU A 38 8.94 -1.62 -10.72
CA GLU A 38 9.80 -1.04 -11.75
C GLU A 38 10.68 -2.09 -12.44
N HIS A 39 11.15 -3.11 -11.71
CA HIS A 39 11.89 -4.23 -12.28
C HIS A 39 11.05 -4.98 -13.31
N TYR A 40 9.87 -5.46 -12.93
CA TYR A 40 9.01 -6.23 -13.85
C TYR A 40 8.38 -5.38 -14.95
N LYS A 41 8.23 -4.06 -14.73
CA LYS A 41 7.78 -3.14 -15.76
C LYS A 41 8.78 -3.07 -16.92
N LYS A 42 10.09 -3.09 -16.63
CA LYS A 42 11.15 -3.16 -17.66
C LYS A 42 11.11 -4.45 -18.46
N GLU A 43 10.64 -5.55 -17.86
CA GLU A 43 10.44 -6.84 -18.53
C GLU A 43 9.09 -6.95 -19.26
N ASN A 44 8.30 -5.87 -19.31
CA ASN A 44 6.94 -5.87 -19.86
C ASN A 44 6.00 -6.91 -19.21
N LYS A 45 6.21 -7.19 -17.92
CA LYS A 45 5.42 -8.17 -17.13
C LYS A 45 4.41 -7.53 -16.18
N VAL A 46 4.23 -6.20 -16.22
CA VAL A 46 3.30 -5.48 -15.35
C VAL A 46 2.02 -5.13 -16.09
N ILE A 47 0.88 -5.55 -15.54
CA ILE A 47 -0.45 -5.12 -15.97
C ILE A 47 -1.03 -4.25 -14.86
N THR A 48 -1.31 -2.98 -15.17
CA THR A 48 -1.92 -2.04 -14.22
C THR A 48 -3.44 -2.15 -14.30
N VAL A 49 -4.09 -2.35 -13.15
CA VAL A 49 -5.55 -2.33 -13.03
C VAL A 49 -5.97 -1.06 -12.30
N SER A 50 -6.86 -0.28 -12.92
CA SER A 50 -7.54 0.84 -12.30
C SER A 50 -8.99 0.47 -12.00
N LEU A 51 -9.45 0.74 -10.78
CA LEU A 51 -10.85 0.65 -10.34
C LEU A 51 -11.50 2.03 -10.37
#